data_AF-A0A5J4U326-F1
#
_entry.id   AF-A0A5J4U326-F1
#
_cell.length_a   1.000
_cell.length_b   1.000
_cell.length_c   1.000
_cell.angle_alpha   90.00
_cell.angle_beta   90.00
_cell.angle_gamma   90.00
#
_symmetry.space_group_name_H-M   'P 1'
#
loop_
_entity.id
_entity.type
_entity.pdbx_description
1 polymer ?
#
loop_
_entity_poly.entity_id
_entity_poly.type
_entity_poly.pdbx_seq_one_letter_code
_entity_poly.pdbx_strand_id
1 'polypeptide(L)' 'EEPADLPDHYSQNLKKLIRQMLIKDAARRITAEAILEIHEVQFSQTRK' A
#
# COMPACT_ATOMS: atom_id res chain seq x y z
N GLU A 1 3.05 5.50 -16.13
CA GLU A 1 2.53 6.63 -15.33
C GLU A 1 2.75 6.31 -13.87
N GLU A 2 3.38 7.23 -13.15
CA GLU A 2 3.53 7.15 -11.70
C GLU A 2 2.26 7.67 -11.02
N PRO A 3 1.88 7.10 -9.86
CA PRO A 3 0.72 7.56 -9.12
C PRO A 3 0.89 9.00 -8.63
N ALA A 4 -0.21 9.76 -8.61
CA ALA A 4 -0.25 11.14 -8.12
C ALA A 4 0.29 11.28 -6.69
N ASP A 5 0.79 12.48 -6.36
CA ASP A 5 1.32 12.74 -5.03
C ASP A 5 0.25 12.59 -3.94
N LEU A 6 0.67 11.96 -2.84
CA LEU A 6 -0.20 11.63 -1.71
C LEU A 6 -0.05 12.69 -0.60
N PRO A 7 -1.15 13.07 0.08
CA PRO A 7 -1.14 14.08 1.14
C PRO A 7 -0.12 13.85 2.25
N ASP A 8 0.41 14.93 2.82
CA ASP A 8 1.51 14.87 3.80
C ASP A 8 1.17 14.34 5.18
N HIS A 9 -0.10 14.30 5.55
CA HIS A 9 -0.53 13.71 6.81
C HIS A 9 -0.43 12.18 6.85
N TYR A 10 -0.19 11.52 5.72
CA TYR A 10 0.02 10.08 5.68
C TYR A 10 1.49 9.71 5.97
N SER A 11 1.69 8.65 6.75
CA SER A 11 3.01 8.09 7.00
C SER A 11 3.68 7.65 5.70
N GLN A 12 5.02 7.63 5.67
CA GLN A 12 5.77 7.19 4.50
C GLN A 12 5.46 5.74 4.11
N ASN A 13 5.22 4.87 5.09
CA ASN A 13 4.88 3.46 4.85
C ASN A 13 3.51 3.33 4.18
N LEU A 14 2.51 4.08 4.64
CA LEU A 14 1.19 4.11 4.01
C LEU A 14 1.25 4.71 2.61
N LYS A 15 1.98 5.81 2.42
CA LYS A 15 2.21 6.39 1.09
C LYS A 15 2.84 5.38 0.14
N LYS A 16 3.85 4.63 0.59
CA LYS A 16 4.52 3.59 -0.19
C LYS A 16 3.56 2.47 -0.60
N LEU A 17 2.75 1.98 0.34
CA LEU A 17 1.73 0.97 0.06
C LEU A 17 0.71 1.45 -0.99
N ILE A 18 0.12 2.64 -0.79
CA ILE A 18 -0.85 3.21 -1.73
C ILE A 18 -0.24 3.36 -3.14
N ARG A 19 1.01 3.85 -3.24
CA ARG A 19 1.69 3.94 -4.54
C ARG A 19 1.84 2.59 -5.24
N GLN A 20 2.15 1.53 -4.50
CA GLN A 20 2.25 0.16 -5.04
C GLN A 20 0.89 -0.41 -5.48
N MET A 21 -0.20 -0.04 -4.77
CA MET A 21 -1.57 -0.43 -5.13
C MET A 21 -2.08 0.29 -6.38
N LEU A 22 -1.64 1.53 -6.62
CA LEU A 22 -2.07 2.36 -7.74
C LEU A 22 -1.23 2.21 -9.01
N ILE A 23 -0.29 1.24 -9.06
CA ILE A 23 0.48 0.96 -10.27
C ILE A 23 -0.47 0.57 -11.42
N LYS A 24 -0.41 1.31 -12.53
CA LYS A 24 -1.29 1.11 -13.70
C LYS A 24 -1.14 -0.27 -14.32
N ASP A 25 0.10 -0.73 -14.46
CA ASP A 25 0.43 -2.06 -14.95
C ASP A 25 0.07 -3.14 -13.91
N ALA A 26 -0.94 -3.95 -14.22
CA ALA A 26 -1.43 -5.00 -13.34
C ALA A 26 -0.37 -6.08 -13.03
N ALA A 27 0.57 -6.34 -13.95
CA ALA A 27 1.65 -7.29 -13.72
C ALA A 27 2.68 -6.80 -12.70
N ARG A 28 2.74 -5.48 -12.47
CA ARG A 28 3.66 -4.82 -11.52
C ARG A 28 2.96 -4.33 -10.25
N ARG A 29 1.63 -4.38 -10.21
CA ARG A 29 0.83 -3.96 -9.06
C ARG A 29 1.00 -4.97 -7.93
N ILE A 30 1.07 -4.49 -6.69
CA ILE A 30 1.12 -5.37 -5.52
C ILE A 30 -0.12 -6.26 -5.45
N THR A 31 0.05 -7.52 -5.07
CA THR A 31 -1.05 -8.48 -4.92
C THR A 31 -1.70 -8.38 -3.54
N ALA A 32 -2.90 -8.94 -3.38
CA ALA A 32 -3.59 -8.96 -2.10
C ALA A 32 -2.80 -9.73 -1.04
N GLU A 33 -2.17 -10.85 -1.42
CA GLU A 33 -1.35 -11.68 -0.56
C GLU A 33 -0.15 -10.88 -0.04
N ALA A 34 0.56 -10.17 -0.92
CA ALA A 34 1.68 -9.33 -0.53
C ALA A 34 1.27 -8.15 0.38
N ILE A 35 0.06 -7.59 0.19
CA ILE A 35 -0.49 -6.57 1.11
C ILE A 35 -0.69 -7.15 2.52
N LEU A 36 -1.20 -8.37 2.61
CA LEU A 36 -1.47 -9.05 3.89
C LEU A 36 -0.19 -9.46 4.64
N GLU A 37 0.95 -9.49 3.98
CA GLU A 37 2.26 -9.73 4.61
C GLU A 37 2.88 -8.45 5.20
N ILE A 38 2.33 -7.27 4.91
CA ILE A 38 2.83 -6.00 5.45
C ILE A 38 2.50 -5.93 6.94
N HIS A 39 3.54 -5.79 7.77
CA HIS A 39 3.42 -5.76 9.23
C HIS A 39 2.36 -4.78 9.75
N GLU A 40 2.30 -3.56 9.21
CA GLU A 40 1.30 -2.55 9.60
C GLU A 40 -0.13 -2.99 9.28
N VAL A 41 -0.33 -3.66 8.13
CA VAL A 41 -1.64 -4.20 7.73
C VAL A 41 -2.01 -5.36 8.64
N GLN A 42 -1.10 -6.30 8.91
CA GLN A 42 -1.34 -7.42 9.83
C GLN A 42 -1.74 -6.92 11.22
N PHE A 43 -1.01 -5.94 11.75
CA PHE A 43 -1.30 -5.37 13.06
C PHE A 43 -2.66 -4.65 13.13
N SER A 44 -3.12 -4.07 12.02
CA SER A 44 -4.45 -3.45 11.96
C SER A 44 -5.59 -4.48 11.99
N GLN A 45 -5.35 -5.71 11.51
CA GLN A 45 -6.36 -6.78 11.45
C GLN A 45 -6.54 -7.54 12.78
N THR A 46 -5.56 -7.47 13.68
CA THR A 46 -5.59 -8.18 14.98
C THR A 46 -6.32 -7.41 16.08
N ARG A 47 -6.72 -6.15 15.84
CA ARG A 47 -7.63 -5.41 16.71
C ARG A 47 -9.08 -5.80 16.37
N LYS A 48 -9.53 -6.94 16.89
CA LYS A 48 -10.95 -7.28 17.02
C LYS A 48 -11.41 -7.09 18.45
#